data_AF-A0A453MRG9-F1
#
_entry.id   AF-A0A453MRG9-F1
#
_cell.length_a   1.000
_cell.length_b   1.000
_cell.length_c   1.000
_cell.angle_alpha   90.00
_cell.angle_beta   90.00
_cell.angle_gamma   90.00
#
_symmetry.space_group_name_H-M   'P 1'
#
loop_
_entity.id
_entity.type
_entity.pdbx_description
1 polymer ?
#
loop_
_entity_poly.entity_id
_entity_poly.type
_entity_poly.pdbx_seq_one_letter_code
_entity_poly.pdbx_strand_id
1 'polypeptide(L)'
;FRWSDAEVGIALSKLPIVLVRSNQMLESSLEGRIIPRYYVVKFLKENGLLDHNRSYYSAVMVMEKVFVDKYICPHKEVAPYLAEDYDAACRGEVSTRFKFT
;
A
#
# COMPACT_ATOMS: atom_id res chain seq x y z
N PHE A 1 -7.40 5.88 15.34
CA PHE A 1 -8.07 4.63 14.91
C PHE A 1 -7.05 3.82 14.11
N ARG A 2 -6.68 2.64 14.58
CA ARG A 2 -5.65 1.78 13.97
C ARG A 2 -6.34 0.49 13.58
N TRP A 3 -6.47 0.24 12.28
CA TRP A 3 -7.03 -1.02 11.78
C TRP A 3 -5.91 -2.05 11.70
N SER A 4 -6.22 -3.27 12.09
CA SER A 4 -5.38 -4.45 11.92
C SER A 4 -5.33 -4.87 10.45
N ASP A 5 -4.30 -5.62 10.06
CA ASP A 5 -4.13 -6.11 8.68
C ASP A 5 -5.32 -6.97 8.22
N ALA A 6 -5.96 -7.68 9.16
CA ALA A 6 -7.21 -8.42 8.91
C ALA A 6 -8.39 -7.48 8.62
N GLU A 7 -8.51 -6.37 9.35
CA GLU A 7 -9.54 -5.36 9.09
C GLU A 7 -9.31 -4.63 7.78
N VAL A 8 -8.04 -4.40 7.40
CA VAL A 8 -7.68 -3.85 6.09
C VAL A 8 -8.11 -4.83 4.98
N GLY A 9 -7.79 -6.12 5.10
CA GLY A 9 -8.23 -7.14 4.15
C GLY A 9 -9.77 -7.20 4.01
N ILE A 10 -10.49 -7.16 5.13
CA ILE A 10 -11.96 -7.13 5.14
C ILE A 10 -12.52 -5.84 4.53
N ALA A 11 -11.88 -4.70 4.76
CA ALA A 11 -12.30 -3.43 4.18
C ALA A 11 -12.04 -3.38 2.67
N LEU A 12 -10.91 -3.94 2.22
CA LEU A 12 -10.55 -4.04 0.80
C LEU A 12 -11.48 -5.00 0.05
N SER A 13 -11.85 -6.14 0.64
CA SER A 13 -12.78 -7.10 0.01
C SER A 13 -14.18 -6.53 -0.20
N LYS A 14 -14.56 -5.49 0.56
CA LYS A 14 -15.83 -4.76 0.40
C LYS A 14 -15.76 -3.64 -0.64
N LEU A 15 -14.60 -3.32 -1.19
CA LEU A 15 -14.49 -2.30 -2.24
C LEU A 15 -15.11 -2.83 -3.56
N PRO A 16 -15.96 -2.05 -4.25
CA PRO A 16 -16.66 -2.50 -5.46
C PRO A 16 -15.73 -3.05 -6.55
N ILE A 17 -14.50 -2.53 -6.69
CA ILE A 17 -13.57 -3.03 -7.70
C ILE A 17 -12.97 -4.40 -7.37
N VAL A 18 -12.86 -4.73 -6.07
CA VAL A 18 -12.46 -6.06 -5.60
C VAL A 18 -13.63 -7.02 -5.77
N LEU A 19 -14.86 -6.55 -5.47
CA LEU A 19 -16.10 -7.32 -5.66
C LEU A 19 -16.46 -7.59 -7.13
N VAL A 20 -16.06 -6.74 -8.08
CA VAL A 20 -16.45 -6.85 -9.52
C VAL A 20 -15.54 -7.80 -10.33
N ARG A 21 -14.46 -8.36 -9.75
CA ARG A 21 -13.49 -9.17 -10.50
C ARG A 21 -13.16 -10.51 -9.83
N SER A 22 -14.20 -11.27 -9.49
CA SER A 22 -14.12 -12.66 -9.01
C SER A 22 -13.57 -13.63 -10.09
N ASN A 23 -12.28 -13.46 -10.41
CA ASN A 23 -11.38 -14.52 -10.82
C ASN A 23 -10.33 -14.56 -9.72
N GLN A 24 -10.22 -15.69 -9.03
CA GLN A 24 -9.35 -15.89 -7.86
C GLN A 24 -7.86 -15.55 -8.13
N MET A 25 -7.43 -15.58 -9.39
CA MET A 25 -6.11 -15.13 -9.84
C MET A 25 -5.96 -13.61 -9.99
N LEU A 26 -7.04 -12.89 -10.31
CA LEU A 26 -7.04 -11.43 -10.39
C LEU A 26 -7.10 -10.80 -9.00
N GLU A 27 -7.91 -11.37 -8.09
CA GLU A 27 -8.03 -10.95 -6.68
C GLU A 27 -6.66 -10.99 -5.98
N SER A 28 -5.95 -12.11 -6.06
CA SER A 28 -4.60 -12.27 -5.48
C SER A 28 -3.60 -11.27 -6.07
N SER A 29 -3.65 -10.98 -7.38
CA SER A 29 -2.77 -9.96 -7.99
C SER A 29 -3.14 -8.51 -7.64
N LEU A 30 -4.41 -8.25 -7.32
CA LEU A 30 -4.90 -6.92 -6.96
C LEU A 30 -4.68 -6.65 -5.48
N GLU A 31 -4.95 -7.60 -4.60
CA GLU A 31 -4.57 -7.54 -3.19
C GLU A 31 -3.05 -7.38 -3.04
N GLY A 32 -2.25 -8.17 -3.79
CA GLY A 32 -0.79 -8.06 -3.82
C GLY A 32 -0.26 -6.73 -4.36
N ARG A 33 -1.09 -5.89 -4.98
CA ARG A 33 -0.75 -4.52 -5.41
C ARG A 33 -1.32 -3.45 -4.48
N ILE A 34 -2.53 -3.65 -3.97
CA ILE A 34 -3.22 -2.67 -3.13
C ILE A 34 -2.63 -2.65 -1.72
N ILE A 35 -2.31 -3.82 -1.16
CA ILE A 35 -1.79 -3.93 0.20
C ILE A 35 -0.41 -3.26 0.33
N PRO A 36 0.59 -3.54 -0.53
CA PRO A 36 1.88 -2.84 -0.47
C PRO A 36 1.74 -1.32 -0.60
N ARG A 37 0.86 -0.86 -1.50
CA ARG A 37 0.61 0.57 -1.69
C ARG A 37 -0.05 1.21 -0.48
N TYR A 38 -0.99 0.51 0.16
CA TYR A 38 -1.60 0.98 1.41
C TYR A 38 -0.55 1.21 2.49
N TYR A 39 0.38 0.27 2.68
CA TYR A 39 1.43 0.40 3.69
C TYR A 39 2.39 1.54 3.40
N VAL A 40 2.79 1.74 2.15
CA VAL A 40 3.60 2.91 1.76
C VAL A 40 2.86 4.20 2.11
N VAL A 41 1.59 4.35 1.71
CA VAL A 41 0.81 5.56 2.01
C VAL A 41 0.65 5.76 3.51
N LYS A 42 0.41 4.68 4.27
CA LYS A 42 0.30 4.71 5.73
C LYS A 42 1.61 5.15 6.38
N PHE A 43 2.73 4.51 6.02
CA PHE A 43 4.07 4.84 6.51
C PHE A 43 4.40 6.32 6.28
N LEU A 44 4.16 6.82 5.06
CA LEU A 44 4.44 8.23 4.75
C LEU A 44 3.59 9.18 5.60
N LYS A 45 2.31 8.88 5.80
CA LYS A 45 1.42 9.71 6.64
C LYS A 45 1.85 9.67 8.11
N GLU A 46 2.16 8.50 8.65
CA GLU A 46 2.58 8.35 10.05
C GLU A 46 3.94 8.99 10.35
N ASN A 47 4.83 9.08 9.35
CA ASN A 47 6.12 9.76 9.47
C ASN A 47 6.08 11.24 9.05
N GLY A 48 4.90 11.81 8.78
CA GLY A 48 4.76 13.22 8.37
C GLY A 48 5.32 13.55 6.98
N LEU A 49 5.60 12.53 6.17
CA LEU A 49 6.11 12.64 4.80
C LEU A 49 4.99 12.82 3.76
N LEU A 50 3.73 12.64 4.16
CA LEU A 50 2.55 12.82 3.32
C LEU A 50 1.41 13.42 4.13
N ASP A 51 0.63 14.31 3.48
CA ASP A 51 -0.54 14.94 4.08
C ASP A 51 -1.53 13.91 4.66
N HIS A 52 -1.92 14.10 5.92
CA HIS A 52 -2.91 13.27 6.60
C HIS A 52 -4.29 13.29 5.91
N ASN A 53 -4.63 14.37 5.20
CA ASN A 53 -5.87 14.48 4.43
C ASN A 53 -5.82 13.74 3.09
N ARG A 54 -4.63 13.26 2.67
CA ARG A 54 -4.51 12.48 1.43
C ARG A 54 -5.34 11.21 1.52
N SER A 55 -6.27 11.03 0.57
CA SER A 55 -7.10 9.84 0.48
C SER A 55 -6.27 8.59 0.17
N TYR A 56 -6.44 7.55 0.99
CA TYR A 56 -5.86 6.23 0.74
C TYR A 56 -6.37 5.65 -0.58
N TYR A 57 -7.68 5.65 -0.80
CA TYR A 57 -8.29 5.10 -2.00
C TYR A 57 -7.69 5.73 -3.28
N SER A 58 -7.65 7.06 -3.33
CA SER A 58 -7.11 7.76 -4.51
C SER A 58 -5.60 7.55 -4.68
N ALA A 59 -4.85 7.34 -3.59
CA ALA A 59 -3.43 7.05 -3.65
C ALA A 59 -3.15 5.62 -4.14
N VAL A 60 -3.87 4.61 -3.64
CA VAL A 60 -3.62 3.21 -4.00
C VAL A 60 -4.11 2.85 -5.41
N MET A 61 -5.08 3.60 -5.95
CA MET A 61 -5.72 3.31 -7.24
C MET A 61 -4.99 3.88 -8.47
N VAL A 62 -3.91 4.64 -8.31
CA VAL A 62 -3.14 5.17 -9.45
C VAL A 62 -2.36 4.06 -10.18
N MET A 63 -1.86 4.34 -11.39
CA MET A 63 -0.98 3.41 -12.11
C MET A 63 0.35 3.21 -11.38
N GLU A 64 0.97 2.04 -11.52
CA GLU A 64 2.23 1.68 -10.83
C GLU A 64 3.31 2.74 -10.97
N LYS A 65 3.60 3.16 -12.22
CA LYS A 65 4.58 4.21 -12.49
C LYS A 65 4.26 5.50 -11.73
N VAL A 66 2.99 5.91 -11.72
CA VAL A 66 2.52 7.11 -11.02
C VAL A 66 2.66 6.94 -9.50
N PHE A 67 2.45 5.73 -8.99
CA PHE A 67 2.62 5.44 -7.57
C PHE A 67 4.09 5.59 -7.16
N VAL A 68 5.00 4.93 -7.86
CA VAL A 68 6.45 4.99 -7.60
C VAL A 68 6.96 6.43 -7.69
N ASP A 69 6.59 7.15 -8.75
CA ASP A 69 7.02 8.53 -8.98
C ASP A 69 6.54 9.50 -7.87
N LYS A 70 5.34 9.27 -7.30
CA LYS A 70 4.75 10.18 -6.30
C LYS A 70 5.02 9.80 -4.85
N TYR A 71 5.14 8.51 -4.55
CA TYR A 71 5.13 8.01 -3.17
C TYR A 71 6.41 7.26 -2.79
N ILE A 72 7.28 6.90 -3.74
CA ILE A 72 8.52 6.18 -3.42
C ILE A 72 9.74 7.04 -3.75
N CYS A 73 9.88 7.46 -5.02
CA CYS A 73 11.03 8.24 -5.48
C CYS A 73 11.34 9.51 -4.66
N PRO A 74 10.35 10.32 -4.24
CA PRO A 74 10.62 11.54 -3.48
C PRO A 74 11.20 11.29 -2.08
N HIS A 75 11.07 10.08 -1.55
CA HIS A 75 11.43 9.76 -0.17
C HIS A 75 12.68 8.89 -0.05
N LYS A 76 13.44 8.69 -1.14
CA LYS A 76 14.63 7.82 -1.17
C LYS A 76 15.72 8.22 -0.17
N GLU A 77 15.86 9.52 0.12
CA GLU A 77 16.88 9.99 1.07
C GLU A 77 16.44 9.84 2.53
N VAL A 78 15.18 10.17 2.81
CA VAL A 78 14.61 10.17 4.18
C VAL A 78 14.08 8.81 4.63
N ALA A 79 13.77 7.93 3.68
CA ALA A 79 13.28 6.57 3.90
C ALA A 79 13.96 5.61 2.90
N PRO A 80 15.28 5.36 3.06
CA PRO A 80 16.10 4.66 2.06
C PRO A 80 15.64 3.21 1.78
N TYR A 81 15.01 2.56 2.75
CA TYR A 81 14.52 1.19 2.61
C TYR A 81 13.09 1.10 2.04
N LEU A 82 12.39 2.22 1.86
CA LEU A 82 10.97 2.22 1.45
C LEU A 82 10.74 1.52 0.10
N ALA A 83 11.65 1.72 -0.85
CA ALA A 83 11.56 1.09 -2.17
C ALA A 83 11.77 -0.44 -2.07
N GLU A 84 12.78 -0.87 -1.33
CA GLU A 84 13.10 -2.28 -1.13
C GLU A 84 11.98 -3.02 -0.40
N ASP A 85 11.45 -2.40 0.66
CA ASP A 85 10.33 -2.92 1.44
C ASP A 85 9.04 -3.01 0.60
N TYR A 86 8.78 -2.02 -0.27
CA TYR A 86 7.68 -2.07 -1.22
C TYR A 86 7.84 -3.20 -2.24
N ASP A 87 9.03 -3.34 -2.83
CA ASP A 87 9.33 -4.39 -3.80
C ASP A 87 9.18 -5.80 -3.18
N ALA A 88 9.65 -5.98 -1.93
CA ALA A 88 9.47 -7.21 -1.17
C ALA A 88 7.97 -7.51 -0.92
N ALA A 89 7.21 -6.52 -0.47
CA ALA A 89 5.78 -6.66 -0.25
C ALA A 89 5.02 -7.00 -1.55
N CYS A 90 5.41 -6.43 -2.69
CA CYS A 90 4.86 -6.77 -4.00
C CYS A 90 5.18 -8.21 -4.46
N ARG A 91 6.27 -8.81 -3.96
CA ARG A 91 6.59 -10.23 -4.17
C ARG A 91 5.89 -11.17 -3.17
N GLY A 92 5.12 -10.62 -2.22
CA GLY A 92 4.51 -11.38 -1.13
C GLY A 92 5.48 -11.74 -0.01
N GLU A 93 6.67 -11.13 0.01
CA GLU A 93 7.64 -11.28 1.09
C GLU A 93 7.27 -10.30 2.21
N VAL A 94 6.97 -10.81 3.41
CA VAL A 94 6.70 -9.95 4.57
C VAL A 94 8.03 -9.37 5.07
N SER A 95 8.30 -8.10 4.75
CA SER A 95 9.43 -7.39 5.34
C SER A 95 9.21 -7.25 6.86
N THR A 96 10.20 -7.68 7.63
CA THR A 96 10.20 -7.55 9.10
C THR A 96 10.37 -6.10 9.58
N ARG A 97 10.54 -5.15 8.63
CA ARG A 97 10.83 -3.72 8.89
C ARG A 97 9.61 -2.82 8.92
N PHE A 98 8.45 -3.26 8.43
CA PHE A 98 7.17 -2.58 8.65
C PHE A 98 6.67 -2.80 10.08
N LYS A 99 7.44 -2.36 11.08
CA LYS A 99 6.97 -2.29 12.46
C LYS A 99 6.33 -0.93 12.68
N PHE A 100 5.01 -0.90 12.56
CA PHE A 100 4.20 0.22 13.01
C PHE A 100 4.02 0.09 14.53
N THR A 101 4.85 0.80 15.31
CA THR A 101 4.72 0.87 16.78
C THR A 101 3.36 1.43 17.18
#